data_AF-A0A931GQ73-F1
#
_entry.id   AF-A0A931GQ73-F1
#
_cell.length_a   1.000
_cell.length_b   1.000
_cell.length_c   1.000
_cell.angle_alpha   90.00
_cell.angle_beta   90.00
_cell.angle_gamma   90.00
#
_symmetry.space_group_name_H-M   'P 1'
#
loop_
_entity.id
_entity.type
_entity.pdbx_description
1 polymer ?
#
loop_
_entity_poly.entity_id
_entity_poly.type
_entity_poly.pdbx_seq_one_letter_code
_entity_poly.pdbx_strand_id
1 'polypeptide(L)'
;MLRRKAGKTDAVDAEAAARAVIAGRSLATPKTGIGAAEELRQMRLVKSSAVKARTTAINQLKGLVVGAEPSLRDHSTAAAVLPEGHQPFTMER
;
A
#
# COMPACT_ATOMS: atom_id res chain seq x y z
N MET A 1 -19.54 43.16 -5.70
CA MET A 1 -18.08 42.85 -5.64
C MET A 1 -17.73 42.29 -4.27
N LEU A 2 -17.64 40.97 -4.10
CA LEU A 2 -17.00 40.31 -2.92
C LEU A 2 -16.62 38.84 -3.23
N ARG A 3 -16.53 38.46 -4.51
CA ARG A 3 -16.39 37.07 -4.99
C ARG A 3 -14.94 36.69 -5.31
N ARG A 4 -13.95 37.21 -4.57
CA ARG A 4 -12.52 37.00 -4.90
C ARG A 4 -11.51 36.96 -3.74
N LYS A 5 -11.92 36.95 -2.46
CA LYS A 5 -10.96 37.06 -1.34
C LYS A 5 -11.06 36.03 -0.21
N ALA A 6 -12.06 35.15 -0.19
CA ALA A 6 -12.00 33.97 0.67
C ALA A 6 -11.43 32.84 -0.18
N GLY A 7 -10.18 32.47 0.06
CA GLY A 7 -9.56 31.30 -0.58
C GLY A 7 -10.48 30.09 -0.46
N LYS A 8 -10.30 29.13 -1.37
CA LYS A 8 -10.90 27.80 -1.28
C LYS A 8 -10.52 27.20 0.07
N THR A 9 -11.34 27.38 1.11
CA THR A 9 -11.12 26.84 2.45
C THR A 9 -12.12 25.73 2.69
N ASP A 10 -11.67 24.65 3.33
CA ASP A 10 -12.50 23.47 3.60
C ASP A 10 -13.75 23.83 4.43
N ALA A 11 -13.67 24.87 5.26
CA ALA A 11 -14.82 25.37 6.03
C ALA A 11 -15.94 25.94 5.15
N VAL A 12 -15.59 26.74 4.14
CA VAL A 12 -16.56 27.32 3.19
C VAL A 12 -17.13 26.22 2.29
N ASP A 13 -16.29 25.26 1.87
CA ASP A 13 -16.74 24.11 1.09
C ASP A 13 -17.65 23.18 1.89
N ALA A 14 -17.38 22.96 3.19
CA ALA A 14 -18.22 22.17 4.08
C ALA A 14 -19.59 22.82 4.31
N GLU A 15 -19.64 24.14 4.54
CA GLU A 15 -20.91 24.87 4.67
C GLU A 15 -21.72 24.80 3.37
N ALA A 16 -21.08 25.02 2.23
CA ALA A 16 -21.73 24.94 0.92
C ALA A 16 -22.28 23.51 0.65
N ALA A 17 -21.53 22.47 1.00
CA ALA A 17 -21.97 21.09 0.89
C ALA A 17 -23.15 20.79 1.81
N ALA A 18 -23.12 21.23 3.07
CA ALA A 18 -24.22 21.07 4.02
C ALA A 18 -25.50 21.74 3.52
N ARG A 19 -25.41 22.99 3.05
CA ARG A 19 -26.55 23.71 2.45
C ARG A 19 -27.09 22.99 1.21
N ALA A 20 -26.22 22.42 0.38
CA ALA A 20 -26.63 21.67 -0.81
C ALA A 20 -27.36 20.36 -0.45
N VAL A 21 -26.95 19.67 0.61
CA VAL A 21 -27.63 18.47 1.13
C VAL A 21 -29.00 18.81 1.71
N ILE A 22 -29.08 19.83 2.57
CA ILE A 22 -30.35 20.30 3.17
C ILE A 22 -31.34 20.72 2.08
N ALA A 23 -30.87 21.39 1.03
CA ALA A 23 -31.70 21.80 -0.09
C ALA A 23 -32.00 20.68 -1.11
N GLY A 24 -31.62 19.43 -0.83
CA GLY A 24 -31.86 18.27 -1.69
C GLY A 24 -31.07 18.24 -3.00
N ARG A 25 -30.13 19.18 -3.22
CA ARG A 25 -29.35 19.30 -4.46
C ARG A 25 -28.11 18.40 -4.51
N SER A 26 -27.71 17.82 -3.38
CA SER A 26 -26.48 17.00 -3.26
C SER A 26 -26.74 15.66 -2.57
N LEU A 27 -27.83 14.97 -2.96
CA LEU A 27 -28.14 13.62 -2.51
C LEU A 27 -27.58 12.60 -3.51
N ALA A 28 -26.29 12.26 -3.37
CA ALA A 28 -25.72 11.19 -4.16
C ALA A 28 -26.16 9.83 -3.58
N THR A 29 -26.66 8.94 -4.42
CA THR A 29 -26.86 7.54 -4.02
C THR A 29 -25.48 6.92 -3.78
N PRO A 30 -25.17 6.44 -2.56
CA PRO A 30 -23.89 5.82 -2.29
C PRO A 30 -23.73 4.59 -3.19
N LYS A 31 -22.51 4.38 -3.72
CA LYS A 31 -22.20 3.15 -4.44
C LYS A 31 -22.46 1.97 -3.50
N THR A 32 -23.17 0.97 -3.98
CA THR A 32 -23.41 -0.26 -3.24
C THR A 32 -22.06 -0.88 -2.89
N GLY A 33 -21.86 -1.22 -1.61
CA GLY A 33 -20.64 -1.89 -1.13
C GLY A 33 -20.59 -3.37 -1.50
N ILE A 34 -21.12 -3.74 -2.67
CA ILE A 34 -21.35 -5.11 -3.11
C ILE A 34 -20.81 -5.25 -4.54
N GLY A 35 -20.44 -6.47 -4.93
CA GLY A 35 -19.92 -6.79 -6.26
C GLY A 35 -18.50 -6.24 -6.48
N ALA A 36 -18.21 -5.80 -7.70
CA ALA A 36 -16.85 -5.42 -8.11
C ALA A 36 -16.17 -4.37 -7.21
N ALA A 37 -16.94 -3.48 -6.57
CA ALA A 37 -16.39 -2.49 -5.64
C ALA A 37 -15.79 -3.14 -4.38
N GLU A 38 -16.44 -4.17 -3.84
CA GLU A 38 -15.98 -4.89 -2.65
C GLU A 38 -14.88 -5.89 -3.00
N GLU A 39 -14.95 -6.55 -4.16
CA GLU A 39 -13.88 -7.42 -4.66
C GLU A 39 -12.56 -6.65 -4.84
N LEU A 40 -12.61 -5.46 -5.46
CA LEU A 40 -11.44 -4.59 -5.58
C LEU A 40 -10.92 -4.14 -4.21
N ARG A 41 -11.81 -3.83 -3.27
CA ARG A 41 -11.42 -3.47 -1.90
C ARG A 41 -10.68 -4.60 -1.22
N GLN A 42 -11.18 -5.83 -1.32
CA GLN A 42 -10.56 -7.03 -0.77
C GLN A 42 -9.19 -7.28 -1.42
N MET A 43 -9.08 -7.20 -2.75
CA MET A 43 -7.80 -7.34 -3.44
C MET A 43 -6.78 -6.29 -2.97
N ARG A 44 -7.19 -5.02 -2.81
CA ARG A 44 -6.31 -3.95 -2.31
C ARG A 44 -5.90 -4.20 -0.86
N LEU A 45 -6.82 -4.67 -0.02
CA LEU A 45 -6.54 -5.03 1.36
C LEU A 45 -5.48 -6.13 1.42
N VAL A 46 -5.68 -7.23 0.70
CA VAL A 46 -4.74 -8.36 0.63
C VAL A 46 -3.37 -7.93 0.10
N LYS A 47 -3.32 -7.14 -0.98
CA LYS A 47 -2.06 -6.62 -1.50
C LYS A 47 -1.32 -5.78 -0.45
N SER A 48 -2.03 -4.89 0.23
CA SER A 48 -1.44 -4.01 1.24
C SER A 48 -0.91 -4.79 2.45
N SER A 49 -1.61 -5.84 2.89
CA SER A 49 -1.17 -6.69 3.99
C SER A 49 0.02 -7.55 3.60
N ALA A 50 0.03 -8.12 2.39
CA ALA A 50 1.16 -8.90 1.87
C ALA A 50 2.44 -8.07 1.78
N VAL A 51 2.35 -6.83 1.27
CA VAL A 51 3.51 -5.92 1.19
C VAL A 51 4.05 -5.60 2.58
N LYS A 52 3.18 -5.32 3.56
CA LYS A 52 3.60 -5.07 4.95
C LYS A 52 4.26 -6.29 5.56
N ALA A 53 3.66 -7.48 5.41
CA ALA A 53 4.18 -8.73 5.94
C ALA A 53 5.58 -9.03 5.36
N ARG A 54 5.77 -8.84 4.06
CA ARG A 54 7.08 -8.99 3.41
C ARG A 54 8.13 -8.05 4.01
N THR A 55 7.80 -6.78 4.18
CA THR A 55 8.71 -5.79 4.78
C THR A 55 9.08 -6.17 6.21
N THR A 56 8.09 -6.56 7.02
CA THR A 56 8.31 -7.04 8.40
C THR A 56 9.23 -8.24 8.43
N ALA A 57 8.98 -9.26 7.59
CA ALA A 57 9.82 -10.46 7.51
C ALA A 57 11.27 -10.13 7.15
N ILE A 58 11.49 -9.27 6.14
CA ILE A 58 12.83 -8.82 5.76
C ILE A 58 13.53 -8.10 6.91
N ASN A 59 12.82 -7.21 7.60
CA ASN A 59 13.40 -6.46 8.71
C ASN A 59 13.72 -7.38 9.91
N GLN A 60 12.89 -8.39 10.17
CA GLN A 60 13.16 -9.41 11.18
C GLN A 60 14.42 -10.21 10.84
N LEU A 61 14.54 -10.67 9.59
CA LEU A 61 15.74 -11.39 9.12
C LEU A 61 17.00 -10.53 9.25
N LYS A 62 16.93 -9.25 8.84
CA LYS A 62 18.05 -8.31 9.03
C LYS A 62 18.40 -8.12 10.51
N GLY A 63 17.39 -8.00 11.37
CA GLY A 63 17.59 -7.89 12.82
C GLY A 63 18.31 -9.10 13.39
N LEU A 64 17.93 -10.31 12.97
CA LEU A 64 18.60 -11.55 13.38
C LEU A 64 20.07 -11.57 12.92
N VAL A 65 20.35 -11.20 11.67
CA VAL A 65 21.73 -11.12 11.18
C VAL A 65 22.54 -10.11 11.99
N VAL A 66 22.01 -8.91 12.25
CA VAL A 66 22.71 -7.87 13.03
C VAL A 66 22.95 -8.33 14.47
N GLY A 67 21.99 -8.98 15.11
CA GLY A 67 22.09 -9.49 16.48
C GLY A 67 22.85 -10.81 16.64
N ALA A 68 23.22 -11.49 15.55
CA ALA A 68 23.91 -12.77 15.60
C ALA A 68 25.37 -12.66 16.07
N GLU A 69 25.81 -13.67 16.83
CA GLU A 69 27.22 -13.88 17.20
C GLU A 69 28.07 -14.02 15.92
N PRO A 70 29.33 -13.53 15.89
CA PRO A 70 30.15 -13.48 14.66
C PRO A 70 30.21 -14.79 13.86
N SER A 71 30.32 -15.95 14.51
CA SER A 71 30.37 -17.24 13.81
C SER A 71 29.08 -17.56 13.04
N LEU A 72 27.91 -17.20 13.59
CA LEU A 72 26.60 -17.39 12.95
C LEU A 72 26.35 -16.39 11.81
N ARG A 73 26.94 -15.19 11.91
CA ARG A 73 26.89 -14.19 10.84
C ARG A 73 27.64 -14.68 9.61
N ASP A 74 28.84 -15.23 9.79
CA ASP A 74 29.67 -15.71 8.68
C ASP A 74 29.02 -16.90 7.94
N HIS A 75 28.40 -17.83 8.67
CA HIS A 75 27.65 -18.95 8.08
C HIS A 75 26.40 -18.53 7.30
N SER A 76 25.68 -17.50 7.76
CA SER A 76 24.49 -16.99 7.06
C SER A 76 24.84 -16.12 5.85
N THR A 77 25.99 -15.43 5.86
CA THR A 77 26.50 -14.70 4.69
C THR A 77 27.14 -15.61 3.65
N ALA A 78 27.77 -16.72 4.06
CA ALA A 78 28.37 -17.68 3.14
C ALA A 78 27.31 -18.36 2.23
N ALA A 79 26.09 -18.57 2.74
CA ALA A 79 24.98 -19.09 1.93
C ALA A 79 24.41 -18.09 0.90
N ALA A 80 24.71 -16.79 1.02
CA ALA A 80 24.32 -15.76 0.06
C ALA A 80 25.32 -15.62 -1.11
N VAL A 81 26.52 -16.20 -1.00
CA VAL A 81 27.45 -16.36 -2.11
C VAL A 81 26.99 -17.56 -2.92
N LEU A 82 26.04 -17.33 -3.85
CA LEU A 82 25.71 -18.32 -4.87
C LEU A 82 26.99 -18.66 -5.65
N PRO A 83 27.31 -19.95 -5.88
CA PRO A 83 28.36 -20.30 -6.82
C PRO A 83 27.98 -19.72 -8.19
N GLU A 84 28.87 -18.93 -8.78
CA GLU A 84 28.68 -18.40 -10.13
C GLU A 84 28.41 -19.55 -11.09
N GLY A 85 27.21 -19.55 -11.68
CA GLY A 85 26.76 -20.66 -12.51
C GLY A 85 25.35 -20.47 -13.02
N HIS A 86 25.04 -19.31 -13.61
CA HIS A 86 23.82 -19.16 -14.40
C HIS A 86 24.03 -19.85 -15.75
N GLN A 87 23.69 -21.14 -15.83
CA GLN A 87 23.53 -21.79 -17.13
C GLN A 87 22.21 -21.28 -17.74
N PRO A 88 22.22 -20.68 -18.93
CA PRO A 88 21.00 -20.19 -19.56
C PRO A 88 20.08 -21.37 -19.90
N PHE A 89 18.78 -21.18 -19.62
CA PHE A 89 17.74 -22.13 -19.97
C PHE A 89 17.54 -22.16 -21.49
N THR A 90 18.20 -23.09 -22.18
CA THR A 90 17.89 -23.39 -23.58
C THR A 90 16.60 -24.21 -23.65
N MET A 91 15.51 -23.59 -24.15
CA MET A 91 14.39 -24.35 -24.71
C MET A 91 14.78 -24.82 -26.11
N GLU A 92 14.97 -26.12 -26.27
CA GLU A 92 14.87 -26.74 -27.59
C GLU A 92 13.39 -26.75 -28.02
N ARG A 93 13.18 -26.48 -29.32
CA ARG A 93 11.87 -26.26 -29.96
C ARG A 93 11.06 -27.54 -30.10
#